data_AF-G4NBU5-F1
#
_entry.id   AF-G4NBU5-F1
#
_cell.length_a   1.000
_cell.length_b   1.000
_cell.length_c   1.000
_cell.angle_alpha   90.00
_cell.angle_beta   90.00
_cell.angle_gamma   90.00
#
_symmetry.space_group_name_H-M   'P 1'
#
loop_
_entity.id
_entity.type
_entity.pdbx_description
1 polymer ?
#
loop_
_entity_poly.entity_id
_entity_poly.type
_entity_poly.pdbx_seq_one_letter_code
_entity_poly.pdbx_strand_id
1 'polypeptide(L)'
;MPSCSSCESRGVAKCSVSPQDSSRCVECLRFNRPGCDVLGFSSAKIRSIGLQHARMESEMEAAEEARRQIDAKIERLRKQKRMWFEKMMRAVSRGIDDLEELDRVEREEAEQEERRRSTEVLPEVSLESLLPDSNFVWDSTFPMGPLNPSLLDEMNVLAQHSVGSSGGMVSSPGRPLTSGNDPTPDSIGGAVPGNPGGG
;
A
#
# COMPACT_ATOMS: atom_id res chain seq x y z
N MET A 1 -43.42 19.83 -7.06
CA MET A 1 -42.68 18.94 -6.14
C MET A 1 -41.67 18.15 -6.94
N PRO A 2 -40.45 17.97 -6.43
CA PRO A 2 -39.47 17.08 -7.06
C PRO A 2 -39.98 15.64 -7.11
N SER A 3 -39.48 14.86 -8.06
CA SER A 3 -39.70 13.41 -8.12
C SER A 3 -38.96 12.71 -6.97
N CYS A 4 -39.54 11.63 -6.45
CA CYS A 4 -38.86 10.71 -5.53
C CYS A 4 -37.84 9.85 -6.30
N SER A 5 -36.83 9.30 -5.63
CA SER A 5 -35.76 8.53 -6.25
C SER A 5 -36.27 7.32 -7.07
N SER A 6 -37.38 6.71 -6.63
CA SER A 6 -38.01 5.62 -7.36
C SER A 6 -38.79 6.08 -8.61
N CYS A 7 -39.38 7.27 -8.60
CA CYS A 7 -40.01 7.84 -9.81
C CYS A 7 -38.91 8.25 -10.80
N GLU A 8 -37.84 8.87 -10.30
CA GLU A 8 -36.72 9.37 -11.10
C GLU A 8 -35.97 8.24 -11.81
N SER A 9 -35.63 7.16 -11.11
CA SER A 9 -35.00 5.97 -11.70
C SER A 9 -35.86 5.26 -12.77
N ARG A 10 -37.16 5.56 -12.82
CA ARG A 10 -38.12 5.03 -13.81
C ARG A 10 -38.46 6.02 -14.92
N GLY A 11 -37.88 7.22 -14.91
CA GLY A 11 -38.17 8.27 -15.88
C GLY A 11 -39.55 8.92 -15.71
N VAL A 12 -40.16 8.82 -14.53
CA VAL A 12 -41.44 9.50 -14.24
C VAL A 12 -41.16 10.97 -13.95
N ALA A 13 -41.66 11.86 -14.82
CA ALA A 13 -41.33 13.28 -14.80
C ALA A 13 -41.79 14.04 -13.54
N LYS A 14 -42.90 13.63 -12.90
CA LYS A 14 -43.45 14.27 -11.70
C LYS A 14 -44.15 13.25 -10.82
N CYS A 15 -43.84 13.22 -9.52
CA CYS A 15 -44.64 12.47 -8.57
C CYS A 15 -45.75 13.38 -8.00
N SER A 16 -46.98 12.88 -7.94
CA SER A 16 -48.09 13.53 -7.23
C SER A 16 -48.22 12.95 -5.83
N VAL A 17 -48.46 13.81 -4.85
CA VAL A 17 -48.68 13.44 -3.43
C VAL A 17 -50.01 14.04 -3.02
N SER A 18 -50.85 13.27 -2.34
CA SER A 18 -52.09 13.80 -1.76
C SER A 18 -51.73 14.76 -0.61
N PRO A 19 -52.33 15.96 -0.54
CA PRO A 19 -52.08 16.91 0.54
C PRO A 19 -52.51 16.42 1.93
N GLN A 20 -53.38 15.41 1.98
CA GLN A 20 -54.14 15.09 3.18
C GLN A 20 -53.46 14.04 4.06
N ASP A 21 -52.92 12.92 3.55
CA ASP A 21 -52.47 11.85 4.46
C ASP A 21 -51.39 10.89 3.92
N SER A 22 -50.84 11.10 2.72
CA SER A 22 -49.92 10.11 2.14
C SER A 22 -48.45 10.52 2.29
N SER A 23 -47.70 9.76 3.08
CA SER A 23 -46.22 9.79 3.11
C SER A 23 -45.57 9.29 1.81
N ARG A 24 -46.38 8.81 0.86
CA ARG A 24 -45.95 8.21 -0.41
C ARG A 24 -46.60 8.92 -1.60
N CYS A 25 -45.88 8.99 -2.71
CA CYS A 25 -46.48 9.46 -3.96
C CYS A 25 -47.41 8.40 -4.57
N VAL A 26 -48.31 8.85 -5.46
CA VAL A 26 -49.31 8.00 -6.13
C VAL A 26 -48.67 6.83 -6.88
N GLU A 27 -47.54 7.05 -7.55
CA GLU A 27 -46.82 5.99 -8.25
C GLU A 27 -46.24 4.94 -7.29
N CYS A 28 -45.60 5.36 -6.21
CA CYS A 28 -45.07 4.43 -5.22
C CYS A 28 -46.19 3.67 -4.48
N LEU A 29 -47.38 4.26 -4.31
CA LEU A 29 -48.56 3.57 -3.81
C LEU A 29 -49.08 2.52 -4.81
N ARG A 30 -49.23 2.90 -6.09
CA ARG A 30 -49.68 1.99 -7.17
C ARG A 30 -48.82 0.74 -7.28
N PHE A 31 -47.51 0.89 -7.17
CA PHE A 31 -46.56 -0.23 -7.25
C PHE A 31 -46.25 -0.88 -5.90
N ASN A 32 -46.98 -0.50 -4.85
CA ASN A 32 -46.76 -0.90 -3.46
C ASN A 32 -45.28 -0.87 -3.03
N ARG A 33 -44.53 0.15 -3.46
CA ARG A 33 -43.11 0.33 -3.10
C ARG A 33 -42.96 0.93 -1.69
N PRO A 34 -42.31 0.23 -0.74
CA PRO A 34 -41.96 0.82 0.54
C PRO A 34 -40.86 1.88 0.36
N GLY A 35 -40.86 2.92 1.19
CA GLY A 35 -39.77 3.90 1.25
C GLY A 35 -39.79 4.98 0.17
N CYS A 36 -40.97 5.52 -0.18
CA CYS A 36 -41.05 6.72 -0.99
C CYS A 36 -40.41 7.90 -0.26
N ASP A 37 -39.39 8.52 -0.86
CA ASP A 37 -38.62 9.64 -0.32
C ASP A 37 -39.07 11.00 -0.91
N VAL A 38 -40.31 11.09 -1.39
CA VAL A 38 -40.88 12.33 -1.95
C VAL A 38 -40.91 13.49 -0.95
N LEU A 39 -40.94 13.18 0.36
CA LEU A 39 -40.85 14.14 1.46
C LEU A 39 -39.44 14.20 2.08
N GLY A 40 -38.46 13.53 1.47
CA GLY A 40 -37.13 13.30 2.02
C GLY A 40 -37.08 12.20 3.09
N PHE A 41 -35.89 11.95 3.64
CA PHE A 41 -35.71 11.04 4.75
C PHE A 41 -36.15 11.68 6.07
N SER A 42 -36.74 10.88 6.96
CA SER A 42 -37.08 11.36 8.30
C SER A 42 -35.81 11.78 9.06
N SER A 43 -35.91 12.82 9.88
CA SER A 43 -34.79 13.28 10.71
C SER A 43 -34.25 12.17 11.61
N ALA A 44 -35.12 11.27 12.08
CA ALA A 44 -34.74 10.12 12.89
C ALA A 44 -33.86 9.14 12.10
N LYS A 45 -34.21 8.87 10.83
CA LYS A 45 -33.42 7.99 9.96
C LYS A 45 -32.05 8.58 9.63
N ILE A 46 -31.98 9.89 9.37
CA ILE A 46 -30.70 10.58 9.12
C ILE A 46 -29.80 10.49 10.37
N ARG A 47 -30.35 10.76 11.56
CA ARG A 47 -29.61 10.62 12.82
C ARG A 47 -29.13 9.20 13.06
N SER A 48 -29.96 8.18 12.83
CA SER A 48 -29.55 6.78 13.00
C SER A 48 -28.41 6.41 12.06
N ILE A 49 -28.42 6.90 10.82
CA ILE A 49 -27.33 6.66 9.86
C ILE A 49 -26.05 7.36 10.34
N GLY A 50 -26.15 8.62 10.79
CA GLY A 50 -25.00 9.36 11.34
C GLY A 50 -24.36 8.67 12.55
N LEU A 51 -25.18 8.13 13.46
CA LEU A 51 -24.68 7.36 14.61
C LEU A 51 -23.98 6.06 14.19
N GLN A 52 -24.53 5.33 13.21
CA GLN A 52 -23.89 4.13 12.67
C GLN A 52 -22.57 4.46 11.97
N HIS A 53 -22.52 5.56 11.22
CA HIS A 53 -21.30 6.03 10.59
C HIS A 53 -20.21 6.36 11.60
N ALA A 54 -20.54 7.19 12.60
CA ALA A 54 -19.60 7.57 13.66
C ALA A 54 -19.08 6.35 14.43
N ARG A 55 -19.95 5.36 14.69
CA ARG A 55 -19.54 4.09 15.29
C ARG A 55 -18.53 3.34 14.42
N MET A 56 -18.82 3.18 13.13
CA MET A 56 -17.92 2.49 12.20
C MET A 56 -16.59 3.23 12.05
N GLU A 57 -16.58 4.56 12.00
CA GLU A 57 -15.34 5.35 11.97
C GLU A 57 -14.48 5.10 13.21
N SER A 58 -15.09 5.13 14.41
CA SER A 58 -14.37 4.85 15.65
C SER A 58 -13.83 3.41 15.70
N GLU A 59 -14.60 2.42 15.24
CA GLU A 59 -14.15 1.03 15.15
C GLU A 59 -13.01 0.86 14.14
N MET A 60 -13.07 1.55 13.00
CA MET A 60 -11.98 1.58 12.01
C MET A 60 -10.71 2.19 12.59
N GLU A 61 -10.80 3.37 13.21
CA GLU A 61 -9.66 4.07 13.81
C GLU A 61 -8.96 3.19 14.85
N ALA A 62 -9.72 2.57 15.76
CA ALA A 62 -9.18 1.65 16.75
C ALA A 62 -8.48 0.43 16.11
N ALA A 63 -9.05 -0.13 15.04
CA ALA A 63 -8.43 -1.23 14.29
C ALA A 63 -7.14 -0.80 13.60
N GLU A 64 -7.06 0.44 13.08
CA GLU A 64 -5.83 0.97 12.50
C GLU A 64 -4.73 1.17 13.54
N GLU A 65 -5.06 1.69 14.72
CA GLU A 65 -4.10 1.84 15.81
C GLU A 65 -3.56 0.48 16.26
N ALA A 66 -4.43 -0.52 16.41
CA ALA A 66 -4.03 -1.89 16.71
C ALA A 66 -3.08 -2.44 15.63
N ARG A 67 -3.38 -2.19 14.35
CA ARG A 67 -2.51 -2.57 13.23
C ARG A 67 -1.14 -1.90 13.35
N ARG A 68 -1.08 -0.59 13.60
CA ARG A 68 0.20 0.14 13.80
C ARG A 68 1.03 -0.45 14.93
N GLN A 69 0.40 -0.85 16.04
CA GLN A 69 1.10 -1.49 17.16
C GLN A 69 1.68 -2.87 16.79
N ILE A 70 0.91 -3.67 16.05
CA ILE A 70 1.35 -4.97 15.55
C ILE A 70 2.51 -4.80 14.55
N ASP A 71 2.39 -3.88 13.61
CA ASP A 71 3.44 -3.59 12.62
C ASP A 71 4.73 -3.12 13.30
N ALA A 72 4.64 -2.27 14.32
CA ALA A 72 5.79 -1.86 15.13
C ALA A 72 6.44 -3.06 15.85
N LYS A 73 5.65 -4.02 16.35
CA LYS A 73 6.16 -5.26 16.94
C LYS A 73 6.84 -6.14 15.89
N ILE A 74 6.23 -6.29 14.71
CA ILE A 74 6.79 -7.05 13.59
C ILE A 74 8.14 -6.46 13.18
N GLU A 75 8.25 -5.13 13.07
CA GLU A 75 9.51 -4.50 12.67
C GLU A 75 10.61 -4.69 13.73
N ARG A 76 10.27 -4.60 15.02
CA ARG A 76 11.23 -4.96 16.09
C ARG A 76 11.72 -6.39 15.96
N LEU A 77 10.81 -7.35 15.75
CA LEU A 77 11.16 -8.76 15.58
C LEU A 77 12.01 -8.99 14.32
N ARG A 78 11.73 -8.29 13.22
CA ARG A 78 12.55 -8.34 12.00
C ARG A 78 13.98 -7.84 12.25
N LYS A 79 14.14 -6.73 12.98
CA LYS A 79 15.45 -6.22 13.39
C LYS A 79 16.20 -7.24 14.25
N GLN A 80 15.54 -7.79 15.27
CA GLN A 80 16.12 -8.82 16.13
C GLN A 80 16.54 -10.05 15.32
N LYS A 81 15.69 -10.54 14.40
CA LYS A 81 16.01 -11.67 13.52
C LYS A 81 17.25 -11.39 12.68
N ARG A 82 17.37 -10.19 12.09
CA ARG A 82 18.55 -9.80 11.31
C ARG A 82 19.82 -9.80 12.16
N MET A 83 19.79 -9.16 13.34
CA MET A 83 20.94 -9.12 14.25
C MET A 83 21.35 -10.51 14.72
N TRP A 84 20.38 -11.34 15.11
CA TRP A 84 20.65 -12.72 15.54
C TRP A 84 21.24 -13.56 14.41
N PHE A 85 20.70 -13.42 13.20
CA PHE A 85 21.22 -14.11 12.03
C PHE A 85 22.65 -13.68 11.72
N GLU A 86 22.95 -12.38 11.80
CA GLU A 86 24.28 -11.86 11.58
C GLU A 86 25.28 -12.36 12.64
N LYS A 87 24.92 -12.30 13.93
CA LYS A 87 25.73 -12.88 15.01
C LYS A 87 26.00 -14.37 14.79
N MET A 88 24.95 -15.14 14.44
CA MET A 88 25.07 -16.57 14.14
C MET A 88 26.04 -16.81 12.97
N MET A 89 25.90 -16.07 11.86
CA MET A 89 26.78 -16.23 10.70
C MET A 89 28.24 -15.92 11.04
N ARG A 90 28.51 -14.89 11.84
CA ARG A 90 29.88 -14.58 12.30
C ARG A 90 30.44 -15.65 13.23
N ALA A 91 29.64 -16.18 14.15
CA ALA A 91 30.02 -17.28 15.03
C ALA A 91 30.44 -18.50 14.19
N VAL A 92 29.60 -18.88 13.22
CA VAL A 92 29.87 -19.96 12.27
C VAL A 92 31.13 -19.71 11.46
N SER A 93 31.36 -18.50 10.95
CA SER A 93 32.60 -18.16 10.21
C SER A 93 33.86 -18.29 11.08
N ARG A 94 33.75 -18.08 12.39
CA ARG A 94 34.86 -18.21 13.35
C ARG A 94 34.98 -19.59 13.97
N GLY A 95 34.04 -20.50 13.68
CA GLY A 95 33.98 -21.83 14.30
C GLY A 95 33.65 -21.79 15.80
N ILE A 96 33.09 -20.68 16.29
CA ILE A 96 32.70 -20.48 17.68
C ILE A 96 31.23 -20.87 17.80
N ASP A 97 30.93 -21.82 18.67
CA ASP A 97 29.59 -22.32 18.98
C ASP A 97 28.95 -21.63 20.19
N ASP A 98 29.74 -20.91 20.99
CA ASP A 98 29.27 -20.10 22.12
C ASP A 98 29.14 -18.60 21.80
N LEU A 99 27.96 -18.03 22.07
CA LEU A 99 27.64 -16.63 21.78
C LEU A 99 28.31 -15.66 22.75
N GLU A 100 28.59 -16.09 23.96
CA GLU A 100 29.18 -15.26 25.01
C GLU A 100 30.68 -15.07 24.75
N GLU A 101 31.34 -16.12 24.24
CA GLU A 101 32.69 -16.03 23.69
C GLU A 101 32.77 -15.10 22.47
N LEU A 102 31.79 -15.10 21.57
CA LEU A 102 31.74 -14.19 20.42
C LEU A 102 31.61 -12.71 20.84
N ASP A 103 30.72 -12.39 21.80
CA ASP A 103 30.51 -11.02 22.30
C ASP A 103 31.75 -10.52 23.08
N ARG A 104 32.52 -11.41 23.71
CA ARG A 104 33.81 -11.07 24.34
C ARG A 104 34.85 -10.69 23.28
N VAL A 105 34.98 -11.50 22.23
CA VAL A 105 35.91 -11.26 21.12
C VAL A 105 35.57 -9.98 20.35
N GLU A 106 34.29 -9.69 20.11
CA GLU A 106 33.86 -8.46 19.40
C GLU A 106 34.22 -7.20 20.20
N ARG A 107 34.15 -7.24 21.53
CA ARG A 107 34.55 -6.12 22.39
C ARG A 107 36.07 -5.89 22.34
N GLU A 108 36.84 -6.96 22.40
CA GLU A 108 38.31 -6.89 22.31
C GLU A 108 38.78 -6.40 20.93
N GLU A 109 38.14 -6.84 19.84
CA GLU A 109 38.42 -6.37 18.47
C GLU A 109 38.01 -4.91 18.27
N ALA A 110 36.86 -4.48 18.79
CA ALA A 110 36.41 -3.08 18.68
C ALA A 110 37.35 -2.13 19.43
N GLU A 111 37.81 -2.51 20.62
CA GLU A 111 38.80 -1.73 21.38
C GLU A 111 40.16 -1.67 20.68
N GLN A 112 40.59 -2.75 20.03
CA GLN A 112 41.81 -2.75 19.21
C GLN A 112 41.66 -1.86 17.98
N GLU A 113 40.52 -1.92 17.29
CA GLU A 113 40.26 -1.10 16.10
C GLU A 113 40.14 0.38 16.46
N GLU A 114 39.49 0.72 17.57
CA GLU A 114 39.46 2.10 18.08
C GLU A 114 40.87 2.60 18.39
N ARG A 115 41.70 1.76 19.02
CA ARG A 115 43.09 2.08 19.32
C ARG A 115 43.95 2.25 18.07
N ARG A 116 43.71 1.47 17.02
CA ARG A 116 44.35 1.64 15.71
C ARG A 116 43.91 2.93 15.04
N ARG A 117 42.60 3.18 15.01
CA ARG A 117 42.00 4.37 14.41
C ARG A 117 42.40 5.65 15.13
N SER A 118 42.57 5.63 16.45
CA SER A 118 43.10 6.76 17.22
C SER A 118 44.61 6.96 17.01
N THR A 119 45.35 5.89 16.68
CA THR A 119 46.78 5.95 16.38
C THR A 119 47.05 6.40 14.93
N GLU A 120 46.10 6.20 14.01
CA GLU A 120 46.17 6.66 12.61
C GLU A 120 45.74 8.12 12.39
N VAL A 121 45.31 8.86 13.43
CA VAL A 121 45.08 10.31 13.31
C VAL A 121 46.43 11.06 13.34
N LEU A 122 47.01 11.28 12.16
CA LEU A 122 48.11 12.22 11.91
C LEU A 122 47.59 13.50 11.21
N PRO A 123 48.37 14.60 11.26
CA PRO A 123 48.07 15.82 12.01
C PRO A 123 46.98 16.71 11.39
N GLU A 124 46.43 17.60 12.21
CA GLU A 124 45.49 18.69 11.85
C GLU A 124 45.82 19.33 10.49
N VAL A 125 45.09 18.95 9.44
CA VAL A 125 45.05 19.71 8.19
C VAL A 125 44.18 20.92 8.45
N SER A 126 44.81 22.08 8.67
CA SER A 126 44.11 23.35 8.85
C SER A 126 43.23 23.66 7.63
N LEU A 127 41.94 23.85 7.89
CA LEU A 127 40.88 24.16 6.93
C LEU A 127 41.08 25.51 6.21
N GLU A 128 42.03 26.32 6.64
CA GLU A 128 42.34 27.63 6.03
C GLU A 128 43.08 27.56 4.69
N SER A 129 43.59 26.39 4.29
CA SER A 129 44.30 26.24 3.01
C SER A 129 43.41 25.75 1.85
N LEU A 130 42.13 25.45 2.11
CA LEU A 130 41.19 24.88 1.14
C LEU A 130 40.11 25.87 0.67
N LEU A 131 40.11 27.10 1.17
CA LEU A 131 39.21 28.16 0.68
C LEU A 131 39.88 28.91 -0.47
N PRO A 132 39.26 29.01 -1.66
CA PRO A 132 39.78 29.87 -2.71
C PRO A 132 39.75 31.33 -2.24
N ASP A 133 40.79 32.09 -2.60
CA ASP A 133 40.93 33.50 -2.27
C ASP A 133 39.61 34.27 -2.48
N SER A 134 39.30 35.17 -1.55
CA SER A 134 38.05 35.94 -1.39
C SER A 134 37.53 36.75 -2.61
N ASN A 135 38.15 36.59 -3.78
CA ASN A 135 37.73 37.15 -5.06
C ASN A 135 36.96 36.14 -5.95
N PHE A 136 36.64 34.94 -5.45
CA PHE A 136 35.85 33.96 -6.20
C PHE A 136 34.36 34.38 -6.27
N VAL A 137 33.97 35.02 -7.38
CA VAL A 137 32.59 35.48 -7.64
C VAL A 137 31.73 34.30 -8.12
N TRP A 138 30.97 33.71 -7.20
CA TRP A 138 30.06 32.58 -7.46
C TRP A 138 29.00 32.86 -8.54
N ASP A 139 28.62 34.12 -8.74
CA ASP A 139 27.52 34.56 -9.62
C ASP A 139 27.88 34.55 -11.12
N SER A 140 29.18 34.51 -11.45
CA SER A 140 29.66 34.53 -12.84
C SER A 140 29.86 33.12 -13.44
N THR A 141 29.95 32.09 -12.59
CA THR A 141 30.21 30.70 -13.04
C THR A 141 28.92 29.93 -13.28
N PHE A 142 27.83 30.28 -12.59
CA PHE A 142 26.52 29.68 -12.76
C PHE A 142 25.45 30.77 -12.85
N PRO A 143 25.19 31.34 -14.04
CA PRO A 143 24.07 32.23 -14.21
C PRO A 143 22.77 31.44 -14.03
N MET A 144 22.21 31.48 -12.82
CA MET A 144 20.92 30.90 -12.50
C MET A 144 19.83 31.71 -13.19
N GLY A 145 19.51 31.34 -14.43
CA GLY A 145 18.33 31.84 -15.13
C GLY A 145 17.06 31.53 -14.33
N PRO A 146 15.96 32.28 -14.54
CA PRO A 146 14.72 32.10 -13.79
C PRO A 146 14.28 30.64 -13.87
N LEU A 147 14.13 30.01 -12.71
CA LEU A 147 13.77 28.61 -12.56
C LEU A 147 12.49 28.32 -13.36
N ASN A 148 12.62 27.50 -14.39
CA ASN A 148 11.49 27.12 -15.23
C ASN A 148 10.58 26.20 -14.40
N PRO A 149 9.29 26.54 -14.18
CA PRO A 149 8.39 25.76 -13.35
C PRO A 149 8.20 24.30 -13.82
N SER A 150 8.54 23.97 -15.07
CA SER A 150 8.42 22.61 -15.60
C SER A 150 9.47 21.62 -15.06
N LEU A 151 10.57 22.08 -14.44
CA LEU A 151 11.60 21.19 -13.87
C LEU A 151 11.25 20.67 -12.47
N LEU A 152 10.30 21.31 -11.79
CA LEU A 152 9.79 20.84 -10.50
C LEU A 152 8.85 19.63 -10.66
N ASP A 153 8.22 19.47 -11.82
CA ASP A 153 7.43 18.28 -12.13
C ASP A 153 8.30 17.04 -12.38
N GLU A 154 9.53 17.18 -12.90
CA GLU A 154 10.46 16.04 -13.06
C GLU A 154 11.00 15.52 -11.72
N MET A 155 11.14 16.37 -10.71
CA MET A 155 11.54 15.92 -9.37
C MET A 155 10.42 15.16 -8.62
N ASN A 156 9.16 15.36 -9.03
CA ASN A 156 8.01 14.68 -8.41
C ASN A 156 7.68 13.32 -9.06
N VAL A 157 8.25 13.02 -10.23
CA VAL A 157 8.14 11.72 -10.92
C VAL A 157 9.03 10.65 -10.26
N LEU A 158 10.15 11.02 -9.61
CA LEU A 158 11.02 10.08 -8.90
C LEU A 158 10.43 9.52 -7.59
N ALA A 159 9.34 10.10 -7.08
CA ALA A 159 8.67 9.63 -5.87
C ALA A 159 7.57 8.59 -6.12
N GLN A 160 7.14 8.34 -7.38
CA GLN A 160 5.90 7.58 -7.65
C GLN A 160 6.07 6.26 -8.42
N HIS A 161 7.29 5.78 -8.71
CA HIS A 161 7.48 4.52 -9.45
C HIS A 161 8.49 3.58 -8.79
N SER A 162 8.13 3.06 -7.60
CA SER A 162 8.64 1.77 -7.11
C SER A 162 7.49 0.76 -7.04
N VAL A 163 6.82 0.58 -8.19
CA VAL A 163 6.20 -0.69 -8.58
C VAL A 163 6.92 -1.12 -9.85
N GLY A 164 7.69 -2.21 -9.74
CA GLY A 164 8.47 -2.76 -10.84
C GLY A 164 7.55 -3.25 -11.96
N SER A 165 7.78 -2.74 -13.16
CA SER A 165 7.29 -3.36 -14.40
C SER A 165 8.49 -3.48 -15.34
N SER A 166 9.13 -4.64 -15.31
CA SER A 166 10.29 -4.97 -16.12
C SER A 166 9.89 -5.47 -17.51
N GLY A 167 10.39 -4.77 -18.53
CA GLY A 167 10.67 -5.30 -19.89
C GLY A 167 9.45 -5.43 -20.81
N GLY A 168 9.44 -4.95 -22.05
CA GLY A 168 10.54 -4.54 -22.92
C GLY A 168 10.35 -5.18 -24.30
N MET A 169 9.81 -4.39 -25.24
CA MET A 169 10.12 -4.27 -26.68
C MET A 169 10.27 -5.55 -27.55
N VAL A 170 9.55 -5.67 -28.67
CA VAL A 170 9.90 -5.15 -30.03
C VAL A 170 8.87 -5.60 -31.09
N SER A 171 8.76 -4.82 -32.17
CA SER A 171 7.74 -4.87 -33.22
C SER A 171 8.16 -5.60 -34.51
N SER A 172 7.20 -6.30 -35.13
CA SER A 172 6.88 -6.41 -36.59
C SER A 172 7.79 -7.24 -37.53
N PRO A 173 7.35 -7.61 -38.77
CA PRO A 173 6.01 -8.01 -39.27
C PRO A 173 6.03 -9.24 -40.23
N GLY A 174 4.87 -9.87 -40.52
CA GLY A 174 4.62 -10.47 -41.86
C GLY A 174 4.03 -11.89 -42.00
N ARG A 175 2.76 -11.93 -42.44
CA ARG A 175 2.06 -12.88 -43.34
C ARG A 175 1.47 -14.22 -42.83
N PRO A 176 0.41 -14.74 -43.51
CA PRO A 176 -0.61 -15.61 -42.92
C PRO A 176 -0.72 -17.03 -43.52
N LEU A 177 -1.59 -17.83 -42.89
CA LEU A 177 -2.22 -19.11 -43.30
C LEU A 177 -1.44 -20.41 -43.04
N THR A 178 -1.98 -21.26 -42.14
CA THR A 178 -2.62 -22.57 -42.42
C THR A 178 -2.42 -23.58 -41.27
N SER A 179 -3.47 -24.40 -41.08
CA SER A 179 -3.41 -25.83 -40.74
C SER A 179 -3.12 -26.29 -39.30
N GLY A 180 -4.21 -26.65 -38.60
CA GLY A 180 -4.46 -28.04 -38.18
C GLY A 180 -3.71 -28.62 -36.97
N ASN A 181 -4.42 -28.83 -35.86
CA ASN A 181 -4.82 -30.15 -35.32
C ASN A 181 -5.05 -30.10 -33.81
N ASP A 182 -6.23 -30.58 -33.40
CA ASP A 182 -6.56 -31.01 -32.03
C ASP A 182 -5.65 -32.16 -31.56
N PRO A 183 -5.60 -32.43 -30.23
CA PRO A 183 -6.37 -33.59 -29.78
C PRO A 183 -7.15 -33.42 -28.47
N THR A 184 -8.17 -34.28 -28.41
CA THR A 184 -9.19 -34.64 -27.41
C THR A 184 -8.72 -34.88 -25.96
N PRO A 185 -9.61 -34.73 -24.96
CA PRO A 185 -9.49 -35.39 -23.66
C PRO A 185 -10.27 -36.72 -23.64
N ASP A 186 -9.58 -37.82 -23.36
CA ASP A 186 -10.20 -39.13 -23.15
C ASP A 186 -10.92 -39.21 -21.80
N SER A 187 -12.15 -39.73 -21.88
CA SER A 187 -13.05 -40.04 -20.78
C SER A 187 -13.28 -41.55 -20.78
N ILE A 188 -12.95 -42.24 -19.67
CA ILE A 188 -13.40 -43.59 -19.34
C ILE A 188 -13.47 -43.62 -17.80
N GLY A 189 -14.59 -43.81 -17.09
CA GLY A 189 -15.82 -44.53 -17.40
C GLY A 189 -15.80 -45.88 -16.65
N GLY A 190 -16.40 -45.96 -15.46
CA GLY A 190 -16.54 -47.25 -14.77
C GLY A 190 -17.11 -47.18 -13.35
N ALA A 191 -18.43 -47.16 -13.23
CA ALA A 191 -19.16 -47.43 -12.00
C ALA A 191 -19.26 -48.95 -11.75
N VAL A 192 -19.39 -49.37 -10.47
CA VAL A 192 -20.41 -50.29 -9.91
C VAL A 192 -20.11 -50.54 -8.40
N PRO A 193 -21.14 -50.73 -7.53
CA PRO A 193 -21.04 -50.66 -6.06
C PRO A 193 -21.10 -52.03 -5.35
N GLY A 194 -20.74 -52.09 -4.05
CA GLY A 194 -20.84 -53.33 -3.27
C GLY A 194 -20.62 -53.21 -1.75
N ASN A 195 -21.72 -52.89 -1.04
CA ASN A 195 -22.20 -53.29 0.32
C ASN A 195 -21.36 -53.16 1.63
N PRO A 196 -22.03 -52.97 2.80
CA PRO A 196 -21.43 -52.81 4.13
C PRO A 196 -21.51 -54.08 5.00
N GLY A 197 -20.74 -54.14 6.10
CA GLY A 197 -21.03 -55.06 7.20
C GLY A 197 -19.84 -55.43 8.10
N GLY A 198 -20.02 -55.21 9.41
CA GLY A 198 -19.14 -55.65 10.50
C GLY A 198 -18.94 -54.49 11.48
N GLY A 199 -19.62 -54.41 12.64
CA GLY A 199 -19.96 -55.50 13.56
C GLY A 199 -18.88 -55.55 14.62
#